data_AF-A0A420UAB7-F1
#
_entry.id   AF-A0A420UAB7-F1
#
_cell.length_a   1.000
_cell.length_b   1.000
_cell.length_c   1.000
_cell.angle_alpha   90.00
_cell.angle_beta   90.00
_cell.angle_gamma   90.00
#
_symmetry.space_group_name_H-M   'P 1'
#
loop_
_entity.id
_entity.type
_entity.pdbx_description
1 polymer ?
#
loop_
_entity_poly.entity_id
_entity_poly.type
_entity_poly.pdbx_seq_one_letter_code
_entity_poly.pdbx_strand_id
1 'polypeptide(L)'
;MHEITSEEFQAALELILADLEDHPERQKKSVVTMSLTLGQDWEEDDNLPDLTELFQRLFAMDVPLVCISGNIEEGFEEPEVEEYPPLMEGPDLPLIVVGSVDSTGNRSEFSKGGPHVTLHAVGDPIECLPRDSKDPVERAGTSYGMPIDITKSFLKLTQASTAAPQVAGEIANLLSYEKVPFDTSDGNLVKNLKTYLQSDAASWERYPGIRVLWNGVREENNPRETIKCNGLETDRYVEQEEVKHLIEDEFCPEVGSSRGLRQQGSVLSRTYNIDTPNKVTLSVSLDQGHSVTDCVKYLMMTMYNCYRVDNDPSDYKGGGQTIVGDATYEVYPGSLR
;
A
#
# COMPACT_ATOMS: atom_id res chain seq x y z
N MET A 1 11.96 -15.23 20.13
CA MET A 1 10.59 -15.62 19.79
C MET A 1 10.49 -17.11 20.05
N HIS A 2 9.39 -17.58 20.63
CA HIS A 2 9.08 -19.02 20.70
C HIS A 2 8.74 -19.49 19.28
N GLU A 3 9.16 -20.70 18.94
CA GLU A 3 8.84 -21.34 17.65
C GLU A 3 7.45 -21.93 17.75
N ILE A 4 6.54 -21.52 16.85
CA ILE A 4 5.14 -21.95 16.89
C ILE A 4 5.07 -23.41 16.45
N THR A 5 4.48 -24.27 17.28
CA THR A 5 4.34 -25.69 16.98
C THR A 5 3.09 -26.01 16.18
N SER A 6 3.01 -27.24 15.65
CA SER A 6 1.83 -27.80 14.97
C SER A 6 0.60 -27.83 15.84
N GLU A 7 0.78 -28.25 17.08
CA GLU A 7 -0.27 -28.24 18.09
C GLU A 7 -0.76 -26.82 18.43
N GLU A 8 0.14 -25.84 18.54
CA GLU A 8 -0.25 -24.45 18.85
C GLU A 8 -1.04 -23.80 17.72
N PHE A 9 -0.64 -24.06 16.48
CA PHE A 9 -1.37 -23.57 15.31
C PHE A 9 -2.74 -24.24 15.18
N GLN A 10 -2.81 -25.56 15.34
CA GLN A 10 -4.06 -26.30 15.35
C GLN A 10 -5.01 -25.77 16.42
N ALA A 11 -4.53 -25.61 17.66
CA ALA A 11 -5.33 -25.07 18.75
C ALA A 11 -5.85 -23.66 18.45
N ALA A 12 -5.05 -22.81 17.80
CA ALA A 12 -5.49 -21.47 17.38
C ALA A 12 -6.61 -21.54 16.34
N LEU A 13 -6.51 -22.44 15.36
CA LEU A 13 -7.53 -22.62 14.34
C LEU A 13 -8.82 -23.23 14.93
N GLU A 14 -8.71 -24.19 15.84
CA GLU A 14 -9.85 -24.74 16.58
C GLU A 14 -10.60 -23.67 17.38
N LEU A 15 -9.89 -22.73 18.02
CA LEU A 15 -10.51 -21.60 18.70
C LEU A 15 -11.27 -20.67 17.74
N ILE A 16 -10.73 -20.43 16.54
CA ILE A 16 -11.41 -19.65 15.50
C ILE A 16 -12.69 -20.37 15.03
N LEU A 17 -12.60 -21.68 14.78
CA LEU A 17 -13.75 -22.48 14.35
C LEU A 17 -14.85 -22.50 15.42
N ALA A 18 -14.48 -22.70 16.69
CA ALA A 18 -15.42 -22.67 17.80
C ALA A 18 -16.13 -21.31 17.91
N ASP A 19 -15.39 -20.20 17.76
CA ASP A 19 -16.00 -18.87 17.75
C ASP A 19 -16.97 -18.66 16.59
N LEU A 20 -16.66 -19.17 15.39
CA LEU A 20 -17.53 -19.10 14.22
C LEU A 20 -18.78 -20.00 14.33
N GLU A 21 -18.67 -21.12 15.04
CA GLU A 21 -19.78 -22.01 15.36
C GLU A 21 -20.72 -21.38 16.40
N ASP A 22 -20.16 -20.75 17.43
CA ASP A 22 -20.92 -20.03 18.48
C ASP A 22 -21.54 -18.71 17.96
N HIS A 23 -20.93 -18.11 16.93
CA HIS A 23 -21.33 -16.82 16.34
C HIS A 23 -21.57 -16.94 14.82
N PRO A 24 -22.64 -17.62 14.38
CA PRO A 24 -22.91 -17.85 12.96
C PRO A 24 -23.09 -16.56 12.15
N GLU A 25 -23.39 -15.43 12.78
CA GLU A 25 -23.45 -14.12 12.11
C GLU A 25 -22.10 -13.59 11.60
N ARG A 26 -20.99 -14.17 12.08
CA ARG A 26 -19.62 -13.85 11.65
C ARG A 26 -19.19 -14.66 10.42
N GLN A 27 -19.85 -15.79 10.16
CA GLN A 27 -19.63 -16.57 8.94
C GLN A 27 -19.91 -15.68 7.71
N LYS A 28 -19.16 -15.87 6.63
CA LYS A 28 -19.17 -15.01 5.42
C LYS A 28 -18.73 -13.55 5.60
N LYS A 29 -18.42 -13.12 6.83
CA LYS A 29 -18.02 -11.74 7.14
C LYS A 29 -16.65 -11.64 7.81
N SER A 30 -16.10 -12.77 8.20
CA SER A 30 -14.76 -12.89 8.77
C SER A 30 -13.74 -13.24 7.70
N VAL A 31 -12.48 -12.88 7.96
CA VAL A 31 -11.31 -13.33 7.21
C VAL A 31 -10.26 -13.76 8.22
N VAL A 32 -9.63 -14.90 7.99
CA VAL A 32 -8.48 -15.37 8.78
C VAL A 32 -7.21 -14.95 8.03
N THR A 33 -6.27 -14.32 8.73
CA THR A 33 -4.98 -13.94 8.16
C THR A 33 -3.85 -14.59 8.93
N MET A 34 -2.88 -15.13 8.20
CA MET A 34 -1.72 -15.83 8.73
C MET A 34 -0.45 -15.22 8.11
N SER A 35 0.33 -14.54 8.94
CA SER A 35 1.60 -13.90 8.54
C SER A 35 2.81 -14.69 9.06
N LEU A 36 2.70 -16.01 9.00
CA LEU A 36 3.77 -16.94 9.33
C LEU A 36 3.68 -18.15 8.41
N THR A 37 4.82 -18.79 8.19
CA THR A 37 4.90 -20.09 7.52
C THR A 37 5.44 -21.10 8.52
N LEU A 38 5.18 -22.37 8.22
CA LEU A 38 5.51 -23.52 9.02
C LEU A 38 6.49 -24.35 8.19
N GLY A 39 7.63 -24.72 8.80
CA GLY A 39 8.72 -25.39 8.11
C GLY A 39 8.36 -26.80 7.62
N GLN A 40 9.19 -27.35 6.75
CA GLN A 40 8.99 -28.69 6.15
C GLN A 40 9.03 -29.84 7.15
N ASP A 41 9.63 -29.66 8.33
CA ASP A 41 9.64 -30.66 9.40
C ASP A 41 8.23 -31.03 9.89
N TRP A 42 7.20 -30.26 9.50
CA TRP A 42 5.79 -30.56 9.73
C TRP A 42 5.21 -31.65 8.82
N GLU A 43 5.92 -32.06 7.75
CA GLU A 43 5.54 -33.24 6.97
C GLU A 43 5.72 -34.55 7.75
N GLU A 44 6.66 -34.56 8.72
CA GLU A 44 6.95 -35.71 9.57
C GLU A 44 5.96 -35.84 10.74
N ASP A 45 5.24 -34.76 11.07
CA ASP A 45 4.13 -34.78 12.02
C ASP A 45 2.86 -35.29 11.29
N ASP A 46 2.24 -36.37 11.80
CA ASP A 46 1.00 -36.98 11.29
C ASP A 46 -0.24 -36.02 11.28
N ASN A 47 -0.06 -34.72 11.49
CA ASN A 47 -1.09 -33.70 11.71
C ASN A 47 -1.63 -33.05 10.41
N LEU A 48 -1.03 -33.30 9.25
CA LEU A 48 -1.51 -32.73 7.96
C LEU A 48 -2.97 -33.09 7.61
N PRO A 49 -3.45 -34.33 7.83
CA PRO A 49 -4.87 -34.67 7.66
C PRO A 49 -5.78 -33.86 8.57
N ASP A 50 -5.41 -33.69 9.84
CA ASP A 50 -6.19 -32.92 10.81
C ASP A 50 -6.25 -31.45 10.40
N LEU A 51 -5.12 -30.88 9.96
CA LEU A 51 -5.09 -29.50 9.48
C LEU A 51 -5.92 -29.31 8.20
N THR A 52 -5.90 -30.30 7.30
CA THR A 52 -6.74 -30.32 6.10
C THR A 52 -8.23 -30.28 6.48
N GLU A 53 -8.64 -31.08 7.47
CA GLU A 53 -10.02 -31.07 7.95
C GLU A 53 -10.41 -29.71 8.54
N LEU A 54 -9.53 -29.09 9.33
CA LEU A 54 -9.78 -27.77 9.93
C LEU A 54 -9.93 -26.68 8.86
N PHE A 55 -9.10 -26.68 7.82
CA PHE A 55 -9.26 -25.76 6.70
C PHE A 55 -10.54 -26.02 5.92
N GLN A 56 -10.89 -27.28 5.66
CA GLN A 56 -12.15 -27.62 5.00
C GLN A 56 -13.36 -27.15 5.81
N ARG A 57 -13.34 -27.30 7.14
CA ARG A 57 -14.38 -26.77 8.03
C ARG A 57 -14.47 -25.24 7.98
N LEU A 58 -13.33 -24.55 7.99
CA LEU A 58 -13.27 -23.10 7.86
C LEU A 58 -13.91 -22.63 6.54
N PHE A 59 -13.55 -23.28 5.43
CA PHE A 59 -14.08 -22.94 4.10
C PHE A 59 -15.55 -23.34 3.93
N ALA A 60 -16.02 -24.40 4.60
CA ALA A 60 -17.43 -24.77 4.62
C ALA A 60 -18.30 -23.72 5.37
N MET A 61 -17.70 -22.97 6.30
CA MET A 61 -18.31 -21.79 6.92
C MET A 61 -18.14 -20.51 6.09
N ASP A 62 -17.67 -20.63 4.85
CA ASP A 62 -17.43 -19.52 3.93
C ASP A 62 -16.50 -18.44 4.50
N VAL A 63 -15.48 -18.86 5.27
CA VAL A 63 -14.47 -17.95 5.82
C VAL A 63 -13.15 -18.13 5.05
N PRO A 64 -12.68 -17.11 4.32
CA PRO A 64 -11.40 -17.18 3.62
C PRO A 64 -10.22 -17.16 4.58
N LEU A 65 -9.14 -17.86 4.20
CA LEU A 65 -7.84 -17.83 4.86
C LEU A 65 -6.79 -17.26 3.91
N VAL A 66 -6.17 -16.16 4.35
CA VAL A 66 -5.09 -15.48 3.66
C VAL A 66 -3.78 -15.83 4.35
N CYS A 67 -2.84 -16.42 3.61
CA CYS A 67 -1.52 -16.74 4.13
C CYS A 67 -0.43 -16.17 3.23
N ILE A 68 0.77 -16.08 3.78
CA ILE A 68 1.95 -15.55 3.09
C ILE A 68 2.62 -16.62 2.24
N SER A 69 3.34 -16.23 1.18
CA SER A 69 4.12 -17.16 0.35
C SER A 69 5.41 -17.67 1.02
N GLY A 70 5.88 -16.99 2.06
CA GLY A 70 7.20 -17.21 2.67
C GLY A 70 8.31 -16.38 2.01
N ASN A 71 9.51 -16.42 2.60
CA ASN A 71 10.69 -15.72 2.08
C ASN A 71 11.79 -16.68 1.66
N ILE A 72 12.56 -16.26 0.66
CA ILE A 72 13.80 -16.93 0.26
C ILE A 72 14.87 -16.68 1.33
N GLU A 73 15.58 -17.74 1.74
CA GLU A 73 16.73 -17.63 2.64
C GLU A 73 17.94 -17.05 1.90
N GLU A 74 18.71 -16.18 2.55
CA GLU A 74 19.91 -15.56 1.95
C GLU A 74 20.92 -16.64 1.53
N GLY A 75 21.19 -16.73 0.22
CA GLY A 75 22.09 -17.74 -0.36
C GLY A 75 21.41 -19.00 -0.90
N PHE A 76 20.09 -19.10 -0.82
CA PHE A 76 19.30 -20.17 -1.45
C PHE A 76 18.54 -19.65 -2.68
N GLU A 77 18.45 -20.49 -3.72
CA GLU A 77 17.75 -20.20 -4.98
C GLU A 77 16.40 -20.94 -5.04
N GLU A 78 15.63 -20.96 -3.95
CA GLU A 78 14.29 -21.56 -3.94
C GLU A 78 13.23 -20.47 -4.14
N PRO A 79 12.90 -20.10 -5.40
CA PRO A 79 11.99 -19.00 -5.68
C PRO A 79 10.53 -19.40 -5.53
N GLU A 80 10.22 -20.63 -5.11
CA GLU A 80 8.88 -21.19 -5.06
C GLU A 80 8.43 -21.47 -3.63
N VAL A 81 7.10 -21.49 -3.45
CA VAL A 81 6.47 -21.90 -2.19
C VAL A 81 6.79 -23.36 -1.89
N GLU A 82 7.29 -23.63 -0.69
CA GLU A 82 7.67 -24.99 -0.21
C GLU A 82 7.35 -25.21 1.28
N GLU A 83 6.58 -24.29 1.87
CA GLU A 83 6.26 -24.26 3.30
C GLU A 83 4.74 -24.32 3.52
N TYR A 84 4.33 -24.69 4.74
CA TYR A 84 2.93 -24.81 5.11
C TYR A 84 2.38 -23.52 5.77
N PRO A 85 1.10 -23.17 5.59
CA PRO A 85 0.12 -23.83 4.74
C PRO A 85 0.12 -23.46 3.25
N PRO A 86 0.87 -22.48 2.69
CA PRO A 86 0.67 -22.09 1.29
C PRO A 86 0.95 -23.22 0.29
N LEU A 87 1.78 -24.21 0.64
CA LEU A 87 2.01 -25.42 -0.16
C LEU A 87 0.75 -26.32 -0.28
N MET A 88 -0.21 -26.22 0.65
CA MET A 88 -1.47 -26.96 0.60
C MET A 88 -2.50 -26.32 -0.34
N GLU A 89 -2.17 -25.18 -0.95
CA GLU A 89 -3.06 -24.49 -1.85
C GLU A 89 -3.44 -25.41 -3.02
N GLY A 90 -4.75 -25.49 -3.29
CA GLY A 90 -5.27 -26.23 -4.42
C GLY A 90 -6.79 -26.13 -4.56
N PRO A 91 -7.40 -26.89 -5.50
CA PRO A 91 -8.84 -26.83 -5.77
C PRO A 91 -9.75 -27.13 -4.57
N ASP A 92 -9.27 -27.99 -3.66
CA ASP A 92 -10.00 -28.41 -2.46
C ASP A 92 -9.68 -27.56 -1.22
N LEU A 93 -8.53 -26.87 -1.24
CA LEU A 93 -8.07 -25.96 -0.20
C LEU A 93 -7.78 -24.60 -0.83
N PRO A 94 -8.81 -23.77 -1.06
CA PRO A 94 -8.70 -22.47 -1.74
C PRO A 94 -8.05 -21.40 -0.87
N LEU A 95 -6.87 -21.69 -0.30
CA LEU A 95 -6.02 -20.75 0.41
C LEU A 95 -5.66 -19.57 -0.51
N ILE A 96 -5.67 -18.37 0.05
CA ILE A 96 -5.24 -17.16 -0.65
C ILE A 96 -3.80 -16.90 -0.26
N VAL A 97 -2.87 -17.37 -1.12
CA VAL A 97 -1.44 -17.23 -0.89
C VAL A 97 -0.95 -15.91 -1.48
N VAL A 98 -0.32 -15.10 -0.64
CA VAL A 98 0.06 -13.73 -0.99
C VAL A 98 1.58 -13.58 -1.09
N GLY A 99 2.05 -13.20 -2.27
CA GLY A 99 3.42 -12.75 -2.51
C GLY A 99 3.62 -11.24 -2.25
N SER A 100 4.87 -10.81 -2.18
CA SER A 100 5.25 -9.41 -1.96
C SER A 100 5.76 -8.76 -3.24
N VAL A 101 5.35 -7.51 -3.46
CA VAL A 101 5.94 -6.61 -4.47
C VAL A 101 6.48 -5.34 -3.86
N ASP A 102 7.42 -4.72 -4.56
CA ASP A 102 7.91 -3.38 -4.27
C ASP A 102 6.91 -2.29 -4.70
N SER A 103 7.20 -1.04 -4.33
CA SER A 103 6.40 0.14 -4.72
C SER A 103 6.24 0.36 -6.23
N THR A 104 7.04 -0.30 -7.07
CA THR A 104 6.94 -0.25 -8.54
C THR A 104 6.16 -1.43 -9.13
N GLY A 105 5.84 -2.42 -8.28
CA GLY A 105 5.13 -3.63 -8.59
C GLY A 105 6.02 -4.78 -9.11
N ASN A 106 7.33 -4.70 -8.93
CA ASN A 106 8.20 -5.87 -9.12
C ASN A 106 8.08 -6.80 -7.92
N ARG A 107 8.19 -8.11 -8.11
CA ARG A 107 8.28 -9.05 -6.99
C ARG A 107 9.49 -8.68 -6.11
N SER A 108 9.26 -8.53 -4.81
CA SER A 108 10.34 -8.26 -3.86
C SER A 108 11.35 -9.40 -3.90
N GLU A 109 12.63 -9.08 -3.75
CA GLU A 109 13.74 -10.05 -3.89
C GLU A 109 13.57 -11.27 -2.98
N PHE A 110 13.07 -11.06 -1.77
CA PHE A 110 12.82 -12.10 -0.79
C PHE A 110 11.52 -12.89 -1.03
N SER A 111 10.59 -12.45 -1.89
CA SER A 111 9.28 -13.09 -2.00
C SER A 111 9.36 -14.43 -2.73
N LYS A 112 8.91 -15.50 -2.07
CA LYS A 112 8.59 -16.76 -2.76
C LYS A 112 7.47 -16.56 -3.79
N GLY A 113 7.50 -17.37 -4.84
CA GLY A 113 6.63 -17.33 -6.01
C GLY A 113 6.12 -18.73 -6.38
N GLY A 114 5.90 -18.97 -7.67
CA GLY A 114 5.44 -20.26 -8.16
C GLY A 114 3.91 -20.40 -8.22
N PRO A 115 3.41 -21.59 -8.59
CA PRO A 115 2.01 -21.81 -8.94
C PRO A 115 1.03 -21.65 -7.78
N HIS A 116 1.50 -21.81 -6.54
CA HIS A 116 0.66 -21.67 -5.35
C HIS A 116 0.33 -20.22 -5.00
N VAL A 117 1.10 -19.24 -5.51
CA VAL A 117 0.82 -17.82 -5.25
C VAL A 117 -0.45 -17.39 -5.97
N THR A 118 -1.43 -16.93 -5.19
CA THR A 118 -2.72 -16.49 -5.73
C THR A 118 -2.62 -15.10 -6.35
N LEU A 119 -1.99 -14.16 -5.63
CA LEU A 119 -1.73 -12.79 -6.05
C LEU A 119 -0.64 -12.16 -5.16
N HIS A 120 -0.29 -10.91 -5.44
CA HIS A 120 0.70 -10.13 -4.70
C HIS A 120 0.08 -8.87 -4.11
N ALA A 121 0.68 -8.34 -3.05
CA ALA A 121 0.41 -7.00 -2.56
C ALA A 121 1.73 -6.30 -2.19
N VAL A 122 1.69 -4.98 -2.00
CA VAL A 122 2.90 -4.20 -1.70
C VAL A 122 3.43 -4.63 -0.34
N GLY A 123 4.66 -5.09 -0.27
CA GLY A 123 5.30 -5.45 1.00
C GLY A 123 6.65 -4.77 1.22
N ASP A 124 7.09 -3.93 0.27
CA ASP A 124 8.42 -3.34 0.25
C ASP A 124 8.47 -1.91 -0.36
N PRO A 125 8.74 -0.85 0.42
CA PRO A 125 8.60 -0.76 1.89
C PRO A 125 7.16 -0.45 2.30
N ILE A 126 6.79 -0.82 3.52
CA ILE A 126 5.49 -0.49 4.14
C ILE A 126 5.70 0.16 5.51
N GLU A 127 5.04 1.28 5.75
CA GLU A 127 4.97 1.89 7.08
C GLU A 127 4.00 1.11 7.99
N CYS A 128 4.49 0.67 9.14
CA CYS A 128 3.70 -0.08 10.12
C CYS A 128 3.77 0.59 11.49
N LEU A 129 2.70 0.48 12.29
CA LEU A 129 2.72 0.90 13.69
C LEU A 129 3.35 -0.20 14.55
N PRO A 130 4.49 0.05 15.22
CA PRO A 130 5.11 -0.91 16.09
C PRO A 130 4.38 -1.03 17.43
N ARG A 131 4.50 -2.19 18.10
CA ARG A 131 3.94 -2.42 19.45
C ARG A 131 4.43 -1.38 20.46
N ASP A 132 5.72 -1.05 20.39
CA ASP A 132 6.44 -0.31 21.42
C ASP A 132 6.65 1.18 21.07
N SER A 133 6.09 1.66 19.96
CA SER A 133 6.15 3.08 19.57
C SER A 133 4.84 3.56 18.95
N LYS A 134 4.59 4.86 19.07
CA LYS A 134 3.44 5.54 18.46
C LYS A 134 3.75 6.07 17.06
N ASP A 135 5.03 6.12 16.71
CA ASP A 135 5.49 6.59 15.42
C ASP A 135 5.54 5.42 14.44
N PRO A 136 4.97 5.55 13.22
CA PRO A 136 5.14 4.57 12.18
C PRO A 136 6.62 4.30 11.90
N VAL A 137 6.95 3.05 11.62
CA VAL A 137 8.28 2.66 11.19
C VAL A 137 8.17 1.97 9.84
N GLU A 138 9.06 2.34 8.91
CA GLU A 138 9.21 1.61 7.66
C GLU A 138 9.69 0.19 7.95
N ARG A 139 9.02 -0.77 7.31
CA ARG A 139 9.34 -2.19 7.34
C ARG A 139 9.24 -2.72 5.92
N ALA A 140 10.25 -3.44 5.46
CA ALA A 140 10.07 -4.47 4.45
C ALA A 140 9.96 -5.77 5.24
N GLY A 141 8.84 -6.49 5.18
CA GLY A 141 8.54 -7.45 6.25
C GLY A 141 7.38 -8.44 6.09
N THR A 142 7.58 -9.79 6.39
CA THR A 142 6.89 -11.19 6.57
C THR A 142 5.93 -11.32 7.68
N SER A 143 6.33 -10.60 8.70
CA SER A 143 5.66 -10.35 9.93
C SER A 143 6.57 -9.39 10.66
N TYR A 144 6.26 -9.18 11.92
CA TYR A 144 6.89 -8.22 12.80
C TYR A 144 8.11 -8.85 13.48
N GLY A 145 9.33 -8.31 13.30
CA GLY A 145 10.53 -8.86 13.95
C GLY A 145 11.80 -7.99 13.96
N MET A 146 11.85 -7.00 14.88
CA MET A 146 13.06 -6.33 15.43
C MET A 146 13.95 -5.46 14.50
N PRO A 147 14.82 -4.59 15.07
CA PRO A 147 15.74 -3.72 14.31
C PRO A 147 16.84 -4.56 13.65
N ILE A 148 17.27 -4.14 12.46
CA ILE A 148 18.42 -4.68 11.74
C ILE A 148 19.67 -4.56 12.62
N ASP A 149 20.14 -5.67 13.19
CA ASP A 149 21.48 -5.82 13.77
C ASP A 149 22.32 -6.68 12.83
N ILE A 150 23.31 -6.06 12.19
CA ILE A 150 24.08 -6.55 11.04
C ILE A 150 25.09 -7.66 11.42
N THR A 151 24.93 -8.32 12.57
CA THR A 151 25.98 -9.19 13.13
C THR A 151 25.53 -10.56 13.63
N LYS A 152 24.28 -10.99 13.42
CA LYS A 152 23.85 -12.34 13.85
C LYS A 152 23.12 -13.12 12.75
N SER A 153 23.84 -14.09 12.19
CA SER A 153 23.28 -15.30 11.59
C SER A 153 22.29 -15.96 12.56
N PHE A 154 21.19 -16.51 12.03
CA PHE A 154 19.94 -16.97 12.70
C PHE A 154 18.79 -15.94 12.72
N LEU A 155 18.40 -15.42 11.55
CA LEU A 155 17.17 -14.66 11.38
C LEU A 155 16.19 -15.44 10.47
N LYS A 156 15.46 -16.41 11.04
CA LYS A 156 14.46 -17.24 10.34
C LYS A 156 13.05 -16.63 10.24
N LEU A 157 12.88 -15.34 10.48
CA LEU A 157 11.56 -14.72 10.63
C LEU A 157 11.59 -13.31 10.01
N THR A 158 10.55 -12.96 9.23
CA THR A 158 9.94 -11.60 9.11
C THR A 158 10.12 -10.71 7.85
N GLN A 159 10.14 -11.16 6.56
CA GLN A 159 10.32 -10.27 5.33
C GLN A 159 9.22 -9.93 4.21
N ALA A 160 8.10 -10.65 3.93
CA ALA A 160 6.82 -10.29 3.19
C ALA A 160 5.32 -10.12 3.86
N SER A 161 5.04 -9.97 5.19
CA SER A 161 3.80 -10.01 6.01
C SER A 161 2.90 -9.00 5.50
N THR A 162 3.43 -7.82 5.26
CA THR A 162 2.63 -6.62 5.15
C THR A 162 1.70 -6.76 3.97
N ALA A 163 2.03 -7.61 3.00
CA ALA A 163 1.18 -7.99 1.88
C ALA A 163 -0.09 -8.77 2.30
N ALA A 164 -0.02 -9.78 3.18
CA ALA A 164 -1.17 -10.62 3.52
C ALA A 164 -2.30 -9.89 4.26
N PRO A 165 -2.07 -9.09 5.32
CA PRO A 165 -3.06 -8.23 5.93
C PRO A 165 -3.65 -7.18 4.99
N GLN A 166 -2.91 -6.72 3.97
CA GLN A 166 -3.50 -5.84 2.94
C GLN A 166 -4.55 -6.58 2.12
N VAL A 167 -4.25 -7.80 1.67
CA VAL A 167 -5.23 -8.66 0.98
C VAL A 167 -6.40 -9.01 1.92
N ALA A 168 -6.14 -9.36 3.17
CA ALA A 168 -7.18 -9.63 4.15
C ALA A 168 -8.07 -8.40 4.43
N GLY A 169 -7.47 -7.21 4.50
CA GLY A 169 -8.19 -5.95 4.66
C GLY A 169 -9.10 -5.65 3.46
N GLU A 170 -8.63 -5.86 2.24
CA GLU A 170 -9.45 -5.71 1.04
C GLU A 170 -10.57 -6.74 0.97
N ILE A 171 -10.31 -7.99 1.37
CA ILE A 171 -11.36 -9.01 1.50
C ILE A 171 -12.42 -8.57 2.52
N ALA A 172 -12.02 -8.07 3.69
CA ALA A 172 -12.95 -7.56 4.70
C ALA A 172 -13.77 -6.38 4.15
N ASN A 173 -13.15 -5.48 3.38
CA ASN A 173 -13.83 -4.38 2.70
C ASN A 173 -14.88 -4.90 1.70
N LEU A 174 -14.51 -5.84 0.82
CA LEU A 174 -15.43 -6.45 -0.14
C LEU A 174 -16.62 -7.15 0.53
N LEU A 175 -16.38 -7.89 1.61
CA LEU A 175 -17.42 -8.59 2.37
C LEU A 175 -18.30 -7.66 3.19
N SER A 176 -17.89 -6.39 3.36
CA SER A 176 -18.71 -5.36 4.03
C SER A 176 -19.76 -4.73 3.10
N TYR A 177 -19.66 -4.92 1.78
CA TYR A 177 -20.57 -4.30 0.82
C TYR A 177 -21.97 -4.91 0.89
N GLU A 178 -23.00 -4.09 0.69
CA GLU A 178 -24.38 -4.57 0.56
C GLU A 178 -24.54 -5.59 -0.59
N LYS A 179 -23.78 -5.36 -1.67
CA LYS A 179 -23.69 -6.26 -2.81
C LYS A 179 -22.23 -6.52 -3.15
N VAL A 180 -21.79 -7.73 -2.81
CA VAL A 180 -20.46 -8.25 -3.13
C VAL A 180 -20.37 -8.51 -4.66
N PRO A 181 -19.24 -8.23 -5.31
CA PRO A 181 -19.10 -8.34 -6.78
C PRO A 181 -18.95 -9.77 -7.32
N PHE A 182 -19.07 -10.79 -6.47
CA PHE A 182 -18.99 -12.20 -6.81
C PHE A 182 -20.06 -13.00 -6.06
N ASP A 183 -20.28 -14.24 -6.48
CA ASP A 183 -21.29 -15.12 -5.87
C ASP A 183 -20.85 -15.59 -4.47
N THR A 184 -21.69 -15.34 -3.47
CA THR A 184 -21.47 -15.68 -2.06
C THR A 184 -22.43 -16.76 -1.55
N SER A 185 -23.05 -17.52 -2.47
CA SER A 185 -23.87 -18.68 -2.15
C SER A 185 -23.13 -19.66 -1.23
N ASP A 186 -23.86 -20.29 -0.31
CA ASP A 186 -23.31 -21.17 0.72
C ASP A 186 -22.31 -22.19 0.15
N GLY A 187 -21.11 -22.23 0.73
CA GLY A 187 -20.01 -23.12 0.37
C GLY A 187 -19.23 -22.73 -0.89
N ASN A 188 -19.58 -21.61 -1.54
CA ASN A 188 -18.91 -21.13 -2.75
C ASN A 188 -18.15 -19.82 -2.55
N LEU A 189 -18.34 -19.12 -1.41
CA LEU A 189 -17.79 -17.78 -1.21
C LEU A 189 -16.27 -17.77 -1.38
N VAL A 190 -15.56 -18.68 -0.73
CA VAL A 190 -14.08 -18.65 -0.72
C VAL A 190 -13.51 -18.91 -2.12
N LYS A 191 -14.06 -19.88 -2.86
CA LYS A 191 -13.64 -20.20 -4.23
C LYS A 191 -13.94 -19.05 -5.19
N ASN A 192 -15.11 -18.45 -5.08
CA ASN A 192 -15.53 -17.34 -5.92
C ASN A 192 -14.75 -16.05 -5.60
N LEU A 193 -14.48 -15.79 -4.32
CA LEU A 193 -13.61 -14.71 -3.87
C LEU A 193 -12.21 -14.86 -4.45
N LYS A 194 -11.61 -16.05 -4.32
CA LYS A 194 -10.27 -16.31 -4.87
C LYS A 194 -10.24 -16.10 -6.39
N THR A 195 -11.24 -16.59 -7.10
CA THR A 195 -11.40 -16.37 -8.55
C THR A 195 -11.55 -14.87 -8.87
N TYR A 196 -12.33 -14.14 -8.07
CA TYR A 196 -12.51 -12.70 -8.23
C TYR A 196 -11.20 -11.94 -8.01
N LEU A 197 -10.44 -12.26 -6.97
CA LEU A 197 -9.12 -11.68 -6.68
C LEU A 197 -8.13 -11.89 -7.83
N GLN A 198 -8.25 -12.99 -8.58
CA GLN A 198 -7.42 -13.28 -9.75
C GLN A 198 -7.93 -12.65 -11.06
N SER A 199 -9.07 -11.97 -11.03
CA SER A 199 -9.64 -11.27 -12.19
C SER A 199 -9.13 -9.83 -12.32
N ASP A 200 -9.22 -9.27 -13.52
CA ASP A 200 -8.86 -7.87 -13.79
C ASP A 200 -9.78 -6.85 -13.09
N ALA A 201 -10.86 -7.31 -12.44
CA ALA A 201 -11.73 -6.46 -11.62
C ALA A 201 -11.21 -6.24 -10.20
N ALA A 202 -10.28 -7.08 -9.71
CA ALA A 202 -9.78 -7.05 -8.34
C ALA A 202 -8.25 -7.01 -8.25
N SER A 203 -7.56 -7.18 -9.36
CA SER A 203 -6.10 -7.14 -9.46
C SER A 203 -5.68 -6.80 -10.89
N TRP A 204 -4.40 -6.49 -11.09
CA TRP A 204 -3.84 -6.33 -12.43
C TRP A 204 -2.53 -7.11 -12.54
N GLU A 205 -2.25 -7.63 -13.73
CA GLU A 205 -0.96 -8.24 -14.03
C GLU A 205 0.05 -7.14 -14.34
N ARG A 206 0.97 -6.87 -13.40
CA ARG A 206 1.99 -5.83 -13.55
C ARG A 206 3.13 -6.31 -14.45
N TYR A 207 3.48 -7.58 -14.27
CA TYR A 207 4.44 -8.34 -15.08
C TYR A 207 3.90 -9.76 -15.27
N PRO A 208 4.37 -10.51 -16.29
CA PRO A 208 3.96 -11.90 -16.47
C PRO A 208 4.09 -12.73 -15.19
N GLY A 209 2.98 -13.26 -14.70
CA GLY A 209 2.91 -14.05 -13.46
C GLY A 209 2.92 -13.25 -12.15
N ILE A 210 2.99 -11.91 -12.21
CA ILE A 210 2.93 -11.01 -11.05
C ILE A 210 1.63 -10.21 -11.13
N ARG A 211 0.60 -10.77 -10.52
CA ARG A 211 -0.72 -10.14 -10.37
C ARG A 211 -0.80 -9.43 -9.02
N VAL A 212 -1.01 -8.11 -9.05
CA VAL A 212 -1.01 -7.24 -7.86
C VAL A 212 -2.44 -6.87 -7.49
N LEU A 213 -2.78 -6.98 -6.21
CA LEU A 213 -4.07 -6.60 -5.64
C LEU A 213 -4.43 -5.17 -6.00
N TRP A 214 -5.70 -4.97 -6.37
CA TRP A 214 -6.29 -3.66 -6.59
C TRP A 214 -7.28 -3.30 -5.50
N ASN A 215 -7.05 -2.15 -4.88
CA ASN A 215 -7.93 -1.55 -3.87
C ASN A 215 -9.09 -0.73 -4.48
N GLY A 216 -9.41 -0.94 -5.76
CA GLY A 216 -10.50 -0.23 -6.45
C GLY A 216 -10.22 1.23 -6.86
N VAL A 217 -9.04 1.77 -6.54
CA VAL A 217 -8.65 3.15 -6.88
C VAL A 217 -8.20 3.25 -8.34
N ARG A 218 -8.89 4.03 -9.16
CA ARG A 218 -8.52 4.27 -10.57
C ARG A 218 -7.59 5.47 -10.70
N GLU A 219 -6.99 5.67 -11.87
CA GLU A 219 -6.20 6.87 -12.16
C GLU A 219 -7.01 8.17 -12.00
N GLU A 220 -8.33 8.13 -12.25
CA GLU A 220 -9.25 9.24 -11.93
C GLU A 220 -9.35 9.53 -10.42
N ASN A 221 -9.07 8.54 -9.56
CA ASN A 221 -9.02 8.70 -8.11
C ASN A 221 -7.60 9.03 -7.59
N ASN A 222 -6.55 8.72 -8.37
CA ASN A 222 -5.16 9.04 -8.07
C ASN A 222 -4.42 9.53 -9.33
N PRO A 223 -4.72 10.74 -9.81
CA PRO A 223 -4.19 11.26 -11.07
C PRO A 223 -2.66 11.41 -11.00
N ARG A 224 -1.98 11.05 -12.09
CA ARG A 224 -0.52 11.19 -12.19
C ARG A 224 -0.09 12.64 -11.98
N GLU A 225 0.95 12.78 -11.17
CA GLU A 225 1.60 14.05 -10.86
C GLU A 225 2.76 14.26 -11.86
N THR A 226 2.77 15.36 -12.61
CA THR A 226 3.86 15.74 -13.51
C THR A 226 4.47 17.06 -13.06
N ILE A 227 5.76 17.07 -12.76
CA ILE A 227 6.49 18.28 -12.37
C ILE A 227 7.28 18.81 -13.56
N LYS A 228 7.14 20.11 -13.86
CA LYS A 228 7.94 20.84 -14.83
C LYS A 228 8.66 21.99 -14.13
N CYS A 229 9.98 21.97 -14.15
CA CYS A 229 10.80 22.97 -13.50
C CYS A 229 11.20 24.09 -14.45
N ASN A 230 11.14 25.34 -13.98
CA ASN A 230 11.51 26.51 -14.78
C ASN A 230 13.04 26.69 -14.94
N GLY A 231 13.82 25.99 -14.11
CA GLY A 231 15.28 26.19 -14.02
C GLY A 231 15.66 27.52 -13.37
N LEU A 232 16.96 27.82 -13.29
CA LEU A 232 17.48 29.07 -12.71
C LEU A 232 18.07 30.05 -13.74
N GLU A 233 18.01 29.72 -15.03
CA GLU A 233 18.75 30.44 -16.09
C GLU A 233 18.28 31.89 -16.35
N THR A 234 17.27 32.40 -15.61
CA THR A 234 16.65 33.70 -15.88
C THR A 234 16.66 34.71 -14.73
N ASP A 235 17.53 34.54 -13.71
CA ASP A 235 17.57 35.37 -12.48
C ASP A 235 16.20 35.44 -11.78
N ARG A 236 15.50 34.30 -11.80
CA ARG A 236 14.18 34.12 -11.22
C ARG A 236 14.26 33.03 -10.18
N TYR A 237 14.36 33.45 -8.94
CA TYR A 237 14.43 32.56 -7.80
C TYR A 237 13.77 33.20 -6.59
N VAL A 238 13.37 32.36 -5.64
CA VAL A 238 12.70 32.74 -4.39
C VAL A 238 13.21 31.87 -3.26
N GLU A 239 13.26 32.40 -2.05
CA GLU A 239 13.55 31.62 -0.85
C GLU A 239 12.41 30.64 -0.55
N GLN A 240 12.75 29.37 -0.29
CA GLN A 240 11.74 28.32 -0.08
C GLN A 240 10.79 28.65 1.08
N GLU A 241 11.33 29.08 2.23
CA GLU A 241 10.50 29.29 3.42
C GLU A 241 9.59 30.51 3.31
N GLU A 242 9.99 31.55 2.58
CA GLU A 242 9.12 32.70 2.36
C GLU A 242 7.91 32.29 1.49
N VAL A 243 8.13 31.51 0.43
CA VAL A 243 7.05 31.01 -0.41
C VAL A 243 6.18 29.99 0.31
N LYS A 244 6.77 29.14 1.17
CA LYS A 244 6.02 28.18 1.98
C LYS A 244 4.98 28.88 2.86
N HIS A 245 5.37 29.94 3.57
CA HIS A 245 4.42 30.73 4.36
C HIS A 245 3.31 31.34 3.51
N LEU A 246 3.64 31.89 2.34
CA LEU A 246 2.62 32.41 1.42
C LEU A 246 1.64 31.32 0.94
N ILE A 247 2.13 30.11 0.69
CA ILE A 247 1.31 28.97 0.27
C ILE A 247 0.40 28.51 1.42
N GLU A 248 0.97 28.23 2.60
CA GLU A 248 0.29 27.62 3.74
C GLU A 248 -0.68 28.59 4.44
N ASP A 249 -0.26 29.84 4.63
CA ASP A 249 -0.96 30.79 5.51
C ASP A 249 -1.89 31.76 4.75
N GLU A 250 -1.64 32.00 3.45
CA GLU A 250 -2.38 33.01 2.68
C GLU A 250 -3.10 32.43 1.45
N PHE A 251 -2.34 31.90 0.48
CA PHE A 251 -2.87 31.59 -0.85
C PHE A 251 -3.81 30.37 -0.83
N CYS A 252 -3.39 29.24 -0.26
CA CYS A 252 -4.24 28.03 -0.25
C CYS A 252 -5.49 28.17 0.65
N PRO A 253 -5.44 28.86 1.81
CA PRO A 253 -6.65 29.25 2.54
C PRO A 253 -7.62 30.12 1.72
N GLU A 254 -7.12 31.05 0.90
CA GLU A 254 -7.94 31.85 -0.01
C GLU A 254 -8.58 30.97 -1.10
N VAL A 255 -7.81 30.03 -1.69
CA VAL A 255 -8.30 29.03 -2.65
C VAL A 255 -9.48 28.25 -2.05
N GLY A 256 -9.31 27.73 -0.83
CA GLY A 256 -10.35 26.97 -0.13
C GLY A 256 -11.62 27.80 0.11
N SER A 257 -11.46 29.06 0.52
CA SER A 257 -12.57 29.97 0.80
C SER A 257 -13.31 30.43 -0.46
N SER A 258 -12.60 30.56 -1.58
CA SER A 258 -13.14 31.03 -2.86
C SER A 258 -13.93 29.96 -3.63
N ARG A 259 -13.86 28.70 -3.20
CA ARG A 259 -14.43 27.53 -3.88
C ARG A 259 -15.96 27.57 -4.02
N GLY A 260 -16.67 28.15 -3.05
CA GLY A 260 -18.14 28.25 -3.08
C GLY A 260 -18.69 29.26 -4.10
N LEU A 261 -17.83 30.07 -4.72
CA LEU A 261 -18.22 31.22 -5.55
C LEU A 261 -17.77 31.10 -7.02
N ARG A 262 -17.04 30.04 -7.41
CA ARG A 262 -16.37 29.96 -8.71
C ARG A 262 -16.91 28.87 -9.61
N GLN A 263 -16.96 29.17 -10.92
CA GLN A 263 -17.31 28.22 -11.99
C GLN A 263 -16.10 27.31 -12.31
N GLN A 264 -16.38 26.10 -12.80
CA GLN A 264 -15.38 25.18 -13.39
C GLN A 264 -14.52 25.90 -14.44
N GLY A 265 -13.21 25.64 -14.49
CA GLY A 265 -12.30 26.31 -15.44
C GLY A 265 -11.68 27.61 -14.92
N SER A 266 -11.93 28.00 -13.67
CA SER A 266 -11.39 29.25 -13.13
C SER A 266 -9.96 29.11 -12.60
N VAL A 267 -9.08 30.03 -13.01
CA VAL A 267 -7.73 30.16 -12.48
C VAL A 267 -7.73 31.17 -11.33
N LEU A 268 -7.22 30.79 -10.15
CA LEU A 268 -6.81 31.75 -9.13
C LEU A 268 -5.34 32.05 -9.32
N SER A 269 -4.98 33.33 -9.36
CA SER A 269 -3.60 33.79 -9.40
C SER A 269 -3.42 34.99 -8.50
N ARG A 270 -2.32 35.00 -7.74
CA ARG A 270 -1.92 36.07 -6.82
C ARG A 270 -0.42 36.29 -6.94
N THR A 271 -0.02 37.56 -6.95
CA THR A 271 1.40 37.94 -6.91
C THR A 271 1.69 38.55 -5.54
N TYR A 272 2.72 38.04 -4.90
CA TYR A 272 3.20 38.46 -3.59
C TYR A 272 4.58 39.11 -3.70
N ASN A 273 4.99 39.80 -2.64
CA ASN A 273 6.34 40.35 -2.50
C ASN A 273 6.75 41.23 -3.69
N ILE A 274 5.81 42.07 -4.14
CA ILE A 274 6.04 43.00 -5.24
C ILE A 274 7.21 43.92 -4.86
N ASP A 275 8.09 44.19 -5.82
CA ASP A 275 9.29 45.02 -5.68
C ASP A 275 10.40 44.48 -4.74
N THR A 276 10.35 43.19 -4.38
CA THR A 276 11.42 42.52 -3.63
C THR A 276 12.07 41.40 -4.46
N PRO A 277 13.28 40.93 -4.09
CA PRO A 277 13.90 39.75 -4.71
C PRO A 277 13.02 38.50 -4.66
N ASN A 278 12.17 38.36 -3.64
CA ASN A 278 11.30 37.20 -3.44
C ASN A 278 9.90 37.38 -4.06
N LYS A 279 9.76 38.24 -5.07
CA LYS A 279 8.54 38.36 -5.85
C LYS A 279 8.13 37.00 -6.41
N VAL A 280 6.90 36.58 -6.15
CA VAL A 280 6.37 35.29 -6.62
C VAL A 280 4.94 35.41 -7.07
N THR A 281 4.58 34.71 -8.14
CA THR A 281 3.18 34.51 -8.53
C THR A 281 2.80 33.06 -8.26
N LEU A 282 1.76 32.88 -7.45
CA LEU A 282 1.16 31.58 -7.17
C LEU A 282 -0.12 31.47 -7.99
N SER A 283 -0.33 30.33 -8.65
CA SER A 283 -1.57 30.09 -9.39
C SER A 283 -2.06 28.65 -9.30
N VAL A 284 -3.39 28.48 -9.34
CA VAL A 284 -4.06 27.18 -9.44
C VAL A 284 -5.19 27.27 -10.45
N SER A 285 -5.24 26.31 -11.37
CA SER A 285 -6.41 26.02 -12.20
C SER A 285 -7.21 24.90 -11.55
N LEU A 286 -8.48 25.19 -11.21
CA LEU A 286 -9.33 24.27 -10.46
C LEU A 286 -10.42 23.72 -11.37
N ASP A 287 -10.16 22.56 -11.97
CA ASP A 287 -11.16 21.85 -12.77
C ASP A 287 -11.89 20.78 -11.97
N GLN A 288 -11.31 20.31 -10.85
CA GLN A 288 -11.92 19.35 -9.94
C GLN A 288 -11.55 19.61 -8.46
N GLY A 289 -12.45 19.26 -7.55
CA GLY A 289 -12.16 18.53 -6.30
C GLY A 289 -11.21 19.04 -5.20
N HIS A 290 -10.20 19.87 -5.46
CA HIS A 290 -9.00 19.93 -4.61
C HIS A 290 -9.20 20.65 -3.27
N SER A 291 -8.64 20.06 -2.21
CA SER A 291 -8.66 20.59 -0.84
C SER A 291 -7.57 21.65 -0.61
N VAL A 292 -7.64 22.37 0.51
CA VAL A 292 -6.54 23.26 0.95
C VAL A 292 -5.24 22.46 1.09
N THR A 293 -5.34 21.23 1.62
CA THR A 293 -4.21 20.31 1.77
C THR A 293 -3.59 19.95 0.43
N ASP A 294 -4.40 19.67 -0.59
CA ASP A 294 -3.91 19.39 -1.95
C ASP A 294 -3.22 20.60 -2.57
N CYS A 295 -3.80 21.80 -2.39
CA CYS A 295 -3.18 23.05 -2.84
C CYS A 295 -1.77 23.24 -2.26
N VAL A 296 -1.63 23.05 -0.94
CA VAL A 296 -0.32 23.15 -0.28
C VAL A 296 0.63 22.08 -0.81
N LYS A 297 0.20 20.81 -0.82
CA LYS A 297 1.00 19.68 -1.33
C LYS A 297 1.55 19.97 -2.72
N TYR A 298 0.69 20.32 -3.68
CA TYR A 298 1.06 20.39 -5.08
C TYR A 298 1.88 21.63 -5.44
N LEU A 299 1.69 22.76 -4.76
CA LEU A 299 2.58 23.92 -4.90
C LEU A 299 3.96 23.62 -4.30
N MET A 300 4.00 23.03 -3.09
CA MET A 300 5.26 22.69 -2.41
C MET A 300 6.06 21.60 -3.14
N MET A 301 5.42 20.72 -3.91
CA MET A 301 6.13 19.76 -4.76
C MET A 301 7.09 20.43 -5.74
N THR A 302 6.74 21.59 -6.32
CA THR A 302 7.67 22.33 -7.18
C THR A 302 8.83 22.90 -6.37
N MET A 303 8.57 23.37 -5.16
CA MET A 303 9.61 23.91 -4.27
C MET A 303 10.62 22.84 -3.86
N TYR A 304 10.17 21.62 -3.58
CA TYR A 304 11.07 20.53 -3.19
C TYR A 304 11.82 19.90 -4.36
N ASN A 305 11.17 19.74 -5.51
CA ASN A 305 11.73 18.97 -6.64
C ASN A 305 12.41 19.85 -7.70
N CYS A 306 12.07 21.13 -7.78
CA CYS A 306 12.68 22.05 -8.74
C CYS A 306 13.87 22.78 -8.11
N TYR A 307 15.03 22.12 -8.28
CA TYR A 307 16.37 22.57 -7.90
C TYR A 307 16.70 22.44 -6.41
N ARG A 308 17.80 21.74 -6.13
CA ARG A 308 18.41 21.56 -4.81
C ARG A 308 19.92 21.72 -4.99
N VAL A 309 20.51 22.73 -4.37
CA VAL A 309 21.97 22.83 -4.24
C VAL A 309 22.35 22.34 -2.87
N ASP A 310 23.23 21.34 -2.82
CA ASP A 310 23.80 20.90 -1.56
C ASP A 310 24.59 22.06 -0.92
N ASN A 311 24.22 22.42 0.31
CA ASN A 311 24.79 23.52 1.11
C ASN A 311 24.45 24.97 0.68
N ASP A 312 23.28 25.21 0.09
CA ASP A 312 22.73 26.58 -0.01
C ASP A 312 22.02 26.96 1.29
N PRO A 313 22.53 27.93 2.09
CA PRO A 313 21.88 28.35 3.34
C PRO A 313 20.54 29.06 3.13
N SER A 314 20.23 29.50 1.90
CA SER A 314 18.98 30.21 1.56
C SER A 314 17.97 29.35 0.77
N ASP A 315 18.38 28.13 0.38
CA ASP A 315 17.58 27.14 -0.38
C ASP A 315 16.72 27.75 -1.51
N TYR A 316 17.37 28.50 -2.42
CA TYR A 316 16.69 29.21 -3.49
C TYR A 316 16.06 28.26 -4.52
N LYS A 317 14.80 28.53 -4.90
CA LYS A 317 14.04 27.73 -5.87
C LYS A 317 13.67 28.52 -7.11
N GLY A 318 13.77 27.88 -8.28
CA GLY A 318 13.32 28.44 -9.57
C GLY A 318 11.81 28.32 -9.82
N GLY A 319 11.10 27.65 -8.91
CA GLY A 319 9.69 27.30 -9.08
C GLY A 319 9.45 26.38 -10.28
N GLY A 320 8.19 26.30 -10.68
CA GLY A 320 7.74 25.38 -11.72
C GLY A 320 6.24 25.18 -11.68
N GLN A 321 5.82 24.07 -12.30
CA GLN A 321 4.43 23.69 -12.43
C GLN A 321 4.27 22.23 -11.99
N THR A 322 3.30 21.95 -11.14
CA THR A 322 2.80 20.59 -10.88
C THR A 322 1.47 20.44 -11.60
N ILE A 323 1.37 19.43 -12.47
CA ILE A 323 0.16 19.08 -13.20
C ILE A 323 -0.40 17.79 -12.61
N VAL A 324 -1.68 17.81 -12.21
CA VAL A 324 -2.38 16.70 -11.55
C VAL A 324 -3.72 16.51 -12.24
N GLY A 325 -3.81 15.52 -13.12
CA GLY A 325 -4.96 15.40 -14.02
C GLY A 325 -5.09 16.65 -14.89
N ASP A 326 -6.24 17.33 -14.80
CA ASP A 326 -6.49 18.59 -15.52
C ASP A 326 -6.09 19.85 -14.71
N ALA A 327 -5.75 19.70 -13.42
CA ALA A 327 -5.36 20.82 -12.57
C ALA A 327 -3.87 21.15 -12.72
N THR A 328 -3.56 22.43 -12.77
CA THR A 328 -2.18 22.95 -12.78
C THR A 328 -1.97 23.87 -11.59
N TYR A 329 -0.90 23.60 -10.83
CA TYR A 329 -0.40 24.37 -9.70
C TYR A 329 0.93 24.98 -10.09
N GLU A 330 1.07 26.29 -9.99
CA GLU A 330 2.26 26.98 -10.48
C GLU A 330 2.85 27.91 -9.41
N VAL A 331 4.16 27.78 -9.23
CA VAL A 331 5.00 28.72 -8.51
C VAL A 331 5.90 29.40 -9.53
N TYR A 332 5.69 30.70 -9.75
CA TYR A 332 6.42 31.46 -10.75
C TYR A 332 7.19 32.62 -10.10
N PRO A 333 8.49 32.44 -9.83
CA PRO A 333 9.36 33.52 -9.37
C PRO A 333 9.43 34.68 -10.37
N GLY A 334 9.30 35.90 -9.85
CA GLY A 334 9.48 37.12 -10.61
C GLY A 334 10.96 37.48 -10.75
N SER A 335 11.30 38.28 -11.76
CA SER A 335 12.60 38.93 -11.84
C SER A 335 12.51 40.35 -11.29
N LEU A 336 13.49 40.77 -10.50
CA LEU A 336 13.79 42.19 -10.30
C LEU A 336 14.32 42.74 -11.63
N ARG A 337 13.51 43.51 -12.35
CA ARG A 337 13.99 44.33 -13.47
C ARG A 337 14.02 45.78 -13.06
#